data_AF-A0A811ASJ5-F1
#
_entry.id   AF-A0A811ASJ5-F1
#
_cell.length_a   1.000
_cell.length_b   1.000
_cell.length_c   1.000
_cell.angle_alpha   90.00
_cell.angle_beta   90.00
_cell.angle_gamma   90.00
#
_symmetry.space_group_name_H-M   'P 1'
#
loop_
_entity.id
_entity.type
_entity.pdbx_description
1 polymer ?
#
loop_
_entity_poly.entity_id
_entity_poly.type
_entity_poly.pdbx_seq_one_letter_code
_entity_poly.pdbx_strand_id
1 'polypeptide(L)'
;MITAIPGVPAADLSGADLLKAWPSMGQQLGAVHSLSVDQCPFERRLSRMFGRAVDVVSRNAVNPDFLPDEDKSTPQLDLLARVERELPVRLDQERTDMVVCHGDPACRTSWWTLKLFNARV
;
A
#
# COMPACT_ATOMS: atom_id res chain seq x y z
N MET A 1 -9.32 -21.60 -1.88
CA MET A 1 -9.74 -21.64 -0.46
C MET A 1 -8.80 -20.71 0.29
N ILE A 2 -9.31 -19.80 1.12
CA ILE A 2 -8.48 -18.95 1.98
C ILE A 2 -8.49 -19.55 3.39
N THR A 3 -7.35 -19.50 4.08
CA THR A 3 -7.20 -19.96 5.46
C THR A 3 -6.81 -18.79 6.35
N ALA A 4 -7.32 -18.76 7.58
CA ALA A 4 -6.93 -17.74 8.54
C ALA A 4 -5.43 -17.85 8.87
N ILE A 5 -4.71 -16.73 8.81
CA ILE A 5 -3.33 -16.64 9.27
C ILE A 5 -3.37 -16.37 10.79
N PRO A 6 -2.80 -17.25 11.63
CA PRO A 6 -2.91 -17.11 13.08
C PRO A 6 -2.05 -15.96 13.63
N GLY A 7 -2.66 -15.06 14.41
CA GLY A 7 -1.97 -14.06 15.23
C GLY A 7 -2.75 -12.74 15.35
N VAL A 8 -2.04 -11.65 15.63
CA VAL A 8 -2.61 -10.32 15.87
C VAL A 8 -2.29 -9.40 14.68
N PRO A 9 -3.27 -8.68 14.10
CA PRO A 9 -3.03 -7.65 13.09
C PRO A 9 -2.12 -6.53 13.62
N ALA A 10 -1.26 -5.97 12.77
CA ALA A 10 -0.36 -4.90 13.20
C ALA A 10 -1.11 -3.64 13.69
N ALA A 11 -2.32 -3.39 13.15
CA ALA A 11 -3.20 -2.30 13.58
C ALA A 11 -3.72 -2.45 15.02
N ASP A 12 -3.69 -3.67 15.58
CA ASP A 12 -4.19 -3.96 16.92
C ASP A 12 -3.05 -4.05 17.96
N LEU A 13 -1.79 -3.84 17.53
CA LEU A 13 -0.64 -3.82 18.43
C LEU A 13 -0.58 -2.52 19.24
N SER A 14 -0.08 -2.61 20.47
CA SER A 14 0.33 -1.43 21.21
C SER A 14 1.48 -0.71 20.49
N GLY A 15 1.69 0.58 20.74
CA GLY A 15 2.81 1.31 20.14
C GLY A 15 4.18 0.68 20.45
N ALA A 16 4.35 0.14 21.66
CA ALA A 16 5.59 -0.55 22.05
C ALA A 16 5.79 -1.87 21.28
N ASP A 17 4.72 -2.66 21.12
CA ASP A 17 4.78 -3.92 20.38
C ASP A 17 4.97 -3.68 18.87
N LEU A 18 4.36 -2.63 18.32
CA LEU A 18 4.56 -2.23 16.94
C LEU A 18 6.01 -1.81 16.70
N LEU A 19 6.60 -1.03 17.60
CA LEU A 19 8.02 -0.65 17.53
C LEU A 19 8.93 -1.89 17.58
N LYS A 20 8.59 -2.88 18.42
CA LYS A 20 9.29 -4.17 18.49
C LYS A 20 9.16 -4.98 17.19
N ALA A 21 7.99 -4.95 16.54
CA ALA A 21 7.72 -5.66 15.29
C ALA A 21 8.30 -4.96 14.05
N TRP A 22 8.56 -3.66 14.12
CA TRP A 22 8.96 -2.82 12.98
C TRP A 22 10.12 -3.36 12.15
N PRO A 23 11.26 -3.81 12.73
CA PRO A 23 12.38 -4.30 11.94
C PRO A 23 12.00 -5.50 11.06
N SER A 24 11.19 -6.41 11.59
CA SER A 24 10.81 -7.59 10.85
C SER A 24 9.67 -7.29 9.86
N MET A 25 8.80 -6.28 10.10
CA MET A 25 7.87 -5.73 9.09
C MET A 25 8.63 -5.21 7.87
N GLY A 26 9.69 -4.43 8.10
CA GLY A 26 10.60 -4.00 7.04
C GLY A 26 11.25 -5.18 6.31
N GLN A 27 11.72 -6.19 7.05
CA GLN A 27 12.34 -7.38 6.45
C GLN A 27 11.37 -8.16 5.55
N GLN A 28 10.13 -8.35 5.97
CA GLN A 28 9.15 -9.09 5.18
C GLN A 28 8.72 -8.32 3.94
N LEU A 29 8.53 -7.01 4.04
CA LEU A 29 8.27 -6.18 2.87
C LEU A 29 9.47 -6.20 1.91
N GLY A 30 10.69 -6.12 2.44
CA GLY A 30 11.92 -6.26 1.65
C GLY A 30 12.04 -7.62 0.95
N ALA A 31 11.61 -8.71 1.60
CA ALA A 31 11.59 -10.03 1.00
C ALA A 31 10.60 -10.10 -0.18
N VAL A 32 9.41 -9.51 -0.04
CA VAL A 32 8.44 -9.39 -1.14
C VAL A 32 9.03 -8.54 -2.28
N HIS A 33 9.65 -7.40 -1.96
CA HIS A 33 10.25 -6.52 -2.96
C HIS A 33 11.46 -7.13 -3.69
N SER A 34 12.10 -8.13 -3.10
CA SER A 34 13.24 -8.86 -3.68
C SER A 34 12.82 -9.98 -4.65
N LEU A 35 11.52 -10.27 -4.77
CA LEU A 35 11.03 -11.25 -5.74
C LEU A 35 11.22 -10.74 -7.18
N SER A 36 11.44 -11.66 -8.12
CA SER A 36 11.61 -11.31 -9.54
C SER A 36 10.32 -10.70 -10.09
N VAL A 37 10.41 -9.46 -10.57
CA VAL A 37 9.30 -8.75 -11.23
C VAL A 37 8.85 -9.49 -12.49
N ASP A 38 9.79 -10.01 -13.27
CA ASP A 38 9.50 -10.73 -14.53
C ASP A 38 8.75 -12.05 -14.33
N GLN A 39 8.77 -12.59 -13.10
CA GLN A 39 8.05 -13.81 -12.73
C GLN A 39 6.71 -13.54 -12.06
N CYS A 40 6.39 -12.29 -11.73
CA CYS A 40 5.12 -11.95 -11.10
C CYS A 40 3.99 -12.00 -12.15
N PRO A 41 2.97 -12.87 -12.01
CA PRO A 41 1.87 -12.95 -12.97
C PRO A 41 0.84 -11.82 -12.80
N PHE A 42 1.06 -10.93 -11.82
CA PHE A 42 0.14 -9.86 -11.46
C PHE A 42 0.75 -8.50 -11.73
N GLU A 43 -0.09 -7.56 -12.14
CA GLU A 43 0.34 -6.22 -12.49
C GLU A 43 -0.54 -5.16 -11.82
N ARG A 44 0.11 -4.20 -11.16
CA ARG A 44 -0.53 -3.02 -10.56
C ARG A 44 0.23 -1.73 -10.91
N ARG A 45 0.54 -1.54 -12.19
CA ARG A 45 1.25 -0.35 -12.70
C ARG A 45 0.56 0.95 -12.32
N LEU A 46 1.36 2.00 -12.18
CA LEU A 46 0.90 3.34 -11.90
C LEU A 46 -0.07 3.84 -12.97
N SER A 47 0.20 3.59 -14.26
CA SER A 47 -0.71 3.96 -15.36
C SER A 47 -2.10 3.35 -15.18
N ARG A 48 -2.18 2.07 -14.80
CA ARG A 48 -3.43 1.37 -14.51
C ARG A 48 -4.12 1.93 -13.26
N MET A 49 -3.35 2.26 -12.21
CA MET A 49 -3.91 2.83 -10.97
C MET A 49 -4.41 4.25 -11.17
N PHE A 50 -3.72 5.05 -11.97
CA PHE A 50 -4.17 6.38 -12.37
C PHE A 50 -5.48 6.29 -13.16
N GLY A 51 -5.59 5.37 -14.13
CA GLY A 51 -6.86 5.12 -14.84
C GLY A 51 -8.01 4.73 -13.90
N ARG A 52 -7.75 3.95 -12.85
CA ARG A 52 -8.75 3.65 -11.81
C ARG A 52 -9.11 4.88 -10.98
N ALA A 53 -8.15 5.74 -10.65
CA ALA A 53 -8.42 6.99 -9.93
C ALA A 53 -9.31 7.92 -10.76
N VAL A 54 -9.03 8.06 -12.06
CA VAL A 54 -9.88 8.81 -13.01
C VAL A 54 -11.31 8.25 -13.01
N ASP A 55 -11.48 6.93 -13.10
CA ASP A 55 -12.81 6.29 -13.03
C ASP A 55 -13.54 6.62 -11.72
N VAL A 56 -12.89 6.44 -10.57
CA VAL A 56 -13.49 6.73 -9.24
C VAL A 56 -13.94 8.19 -9.15
N VAL A 57 -13.09 9.13 -9.59
CA VAL A 57 -13.39 10.57 -9.57
C VAL A 57 -14.54 10.90 -10.53
N SER A 58 -14.53 10.35 -11.74
CA SER A 58 -15.59 10.58 -12.75
C SER A 58 -16.98 10.14 -12.29
N ARG A 59 -17.05 9.13 -11.41
CA ARG A 59 -18.29 8.60 -10.84
C ARG A 59 -18.63 9.24 -9.49
N ASN A 60 -17.91 10.27 -9.08
CA ASN A 60 -18.07 10.94 -7.78
C ASN A 60 -18.02 9.94 -6.60
N ALA A 61 -17.10 8.99 -6.67
CA ALA A 61 -17.02 7.84 -5.77
C ALA A 61 -15.81 7.89 -4.82
N VAL A 62 -15.12 9.03 -4.71
CA VAL A 62 -14.08 9.23 -3.70
C VAL A 62 -14.75 9.26 -2.32
N ASN A 63 -14.30 8.40 -1.41
CA ASN A 63 -14.70 8.46 -0.01
C ASN A 63 -13.77 9.43 0.76
N PRO A 64 -14.26 10.55 1.29
CA PRO A 64 -13.45 11.51 2.05
C PRO A 64 -12.80 10.91 3.30
N ASP A 65 -13.36 9.84 3.87
CA ASP A 65 -12.78 9.18 5.05
C ASP A 65 -11.43 8.50 4.77
N PHE A 66 -11.10 8.27 3.49
CA PHE A 66 -9.81 7.73 3.06
C PHE A 66 -8.80 8.81 2.65
N LEU A 67 -9.17 10.10 2.70
CA LEU A 67 -8.27 11.21 2.43
C LEU A 67 -7.58 11.67 3.72
N PRO A 68 -6.35 12.21 3.63
CA PRO A 68 -5.74 12.92 4.74
C PRO A 68 -6.59 14.15 5.12
N ASP A 69 -6.53 14.58 6.38
CA ASP A 69 -7.45 15.58 6.95
C ASP A 69 -7.44 16.90 6.17
N GLU A 70 -6.29 17.33 5.67
CA GLU A 70 -6.11 18.53 4.85
C GLU A 70 -6.85 18.48 3.50
N ASP A 71 -7.11 17.28 2.96
CA ASP A 71 -7.71 17.10 1.65
C ASP A 71 -9.20 16.79 1.70
N LYS A 72 -9.79 16.52 2.87
CA LYS A 72 -11.21 16.14 3.02
C LYS A 72 -12.21 17.16 2.47
N SER A 73 -11.82 18.43 2.43
CA SER A 73 -12.63 19.54 1.88
C SER A 73 -12.23 19.94 0.46
N THR A 74 -11.19 19.32 -0.10
CA THR A 74 -10.72 19.62 -1.45
C THR A 74 -11.59 18.89 -2.48
N PRO A 75 -12.05 19.56 -3.55
CA PRO A 75 -12.75 18.89 -4.64
C PRO A 75 -11.93 17.74 -5.25
N GLN A 76 -12.54 16.57 -5.45
CA GLN A 76 -11.87 15.38 -5.98
C GLN A 76 -11.18 15.60 -7.35
N LEU A 77 -11.70 16.51 -8.17
CA LEU A 77 -11.07 16.89 -9.45
C LEU A 77 -9.75 17.63 -9.23
N ASP A 78 -9.67 18.47 -8.20
CA ASP A 78 -8.45 19.19 -7.84
C ASP A 78 -7.41 18.23 -7.26
N LEU A 79 -7.85 17.23 -6.49
CA LEU A 79 -6.99 16.14 -5.99
C LEU A 79 -6.42 15.32 -7.15
N LEU A 80 -7.25 14.92 -8.12
CA LEU A 80 -6.81 14.19 -9.30
C LEU A 80 -5.82 15.01 -10.13
N ALA A 81 -6.08 16.30 -10.33
CA ALA A 81 -5.18 17.20 -11.05
C ALA A 81 -3.83 17.37 -10.36
N ARG A 82 -3.78 17.34 -9.02
CA ARG A 82 -2.51 17.31 -8.27
C ARG A 82 -1.70 16.06 -8.59
N VAL A 83 -2.34 14.88 -8.56
CA VAL A 83 -1.70 13.60 -8.89
C VAL A 83 -1.24 13.57 -10.35
N GLU A 84 -2.06 14.06 -11.28
CA GLU A 84 -1.74 14.10 -12.71
C GLU A 84 -0.48 14.92 -13.01
N ARG A 85 -0.27 16.05 -12.31
CA ARG A 85 0.94 16.87 -12.47
C ARG A 85 2.22 16.13 -12.11
N GLU A 86 2.16 15.20 -11.14
CA GLU A 86 3.32 14.39 -10.74
C GLU A 86 3.50 13.14 -11.61
N LEU A 87 2.47 12.73 -12.35
CA LEU A 87 2.42 11.44 -13.04
C LEU A 87 3.64 11.16 -13.94
N PRO A 88 4.15 12.10 -14.77
CA PRO A 88 5.31 11.82 -15.61
C PRO A 88 6.55 11.42 -14.81
N VAL A 89 6.83 12.14 -13.71
CA VAL A 89 7.98 11.87 -12.84
C VAL A 89 7.83 10.51 -12.16
N ARG A 90 6.62 10.17 -11.72
CA ARG A 90 6.36 8.89 -11.03
C ARG A 90 6.39 7.70 -11.99
N LEU A 91 6.01 7.86 -13.26
CA LEU A 91 6.14 6.83 -14.28
C LEU A 91 7.60 6.52 -14.60
N ASP A 92 8.46 7.54 -14.64
CA ASP A 92 9.90 7.34 -14.80
C ASP A 92 10.52 6.62 -13.59
N GLN A 93 10.10 6.98 -12.37
CA GLN A 93 10.52 6.30 -11.15
C GLN A 93 10.07 4.82 -11.12
N GLU A 94 8.81 4.54 -11.50
CA GLU A 94 8.31 3.17 -11.60
C GLU A 94 9.16 2.34 -12.55
N ARG A 95 9.59 2.89 -13.69
CA ARG A 95 10.43 2.17 -14.65
C ARG A 95 11.79 1.76 -14.08
N THR A 96 12.36 2.57 -13.19
CA THR A 96 13.69 2.34 -12.61
C THR A 96 13.68 1.54 -11.31
N ASP A 97 12.58 1.56 -10.56
CA ASP A 97 12.49 1.00 -9.20
C ASP A 97 11.27 0.06 -9.06
N MET A 98 11.11 -0.82 -10.06
CA MET A 98 10.05 -1.83 -10.02
C MET A 98 10.34 -2.91 -9.00
N VAL A 99 9.33 -3.25 -8.21
CA VAL A 99 9.34 -4.39 -7.31
C VAL A 99 8.01 -5.13 -7.35
N VAL A 100 8.00 -6.37 -6.88
CA VAL A 100 6.73 -7.03 -6.55
C VAL A 100 6.17 -6.36 -5.30
N CYS A 101 4.93 -5.86 -5.39
CA CYS A 101 4.27 -5.14 -4.29
C CYS A 101 3.12 -5.95 -3.69
N HIS A 102 2.88 -5.79 -2.38
CA HIS A 102 1.64 -6.26 -1.74
C HIS A 102 0.39 -5.56 -2.33
N GLY A 103 0.53 -4.28 -2.70
CA GLY A 103 -0.51 -3.47 -3.34
C GLY A 103 -1.39 -2.67 -2.38
N ASP A 104 -1.40 -3.03 -1.09
CA ASP A 104 -2.00 -2.28 0.01
C ASP A 104 -1.32 -2.64 1.36
N PRO A 105 -0.10 -2.15 1.64
CA PRO A 105 0.67 -2.55 2.83
C PRO A 105 0.34 -1.72 4.08
N ALA A 106 -0.94 -1.44 4.35
CA ALA A 106 -1.37 -0.75 5.58
C ALA A 106 -1.34 -1.68 6.80
N CYS A 107 -1.15 -1.14 8.01
CA CYS A 107 -1.14 -1.93 9.26
C CYS A 107 -2.37 -2.86 9.45
N ARG A 108 -3.50 -2.53 8.82
CA ARG A 108 -4.75 -3.31 8.88
C ARG A 108 -4.76 -4.49 7.90
N THR A 109 -4.27 -4.29 6.68
CA THR A 109 -4.24 -5.32 5.62
C THR A 109 -3.01 -6.18 5.70
N SER A 110 -1.98 -5.67 6.35
CA SER A 110 -0.85 -6.43 6.72
C SER A 110 -1.17 -7.28 7.95
N TRP A 111 -1.58 -8.52 7.70
CA TRP A 111 -1.65 -9.60 8.68
C TRP A 111 -0.23 -10.04 9.06
N TRP A 112 0.54 -9.07 9.51
CA TRP A 112 1.90 -9.20 10.00
C TRP A 112 1.81 -9.70 11.45
N THR A 113 1.46 -10.98 11.62
CA THR A 113 1.31 -11.61 12.94
C THR A 113 2.65 -11.85 13.60
N LEU A 114 2.83 -11.48 14.87
CA LEU A 114 4.04 -11.70 15.71
C LEU A 114 4.75 -13.07 15.53
N LYS A 115 4.02 -14.14 15.20
CA LYS A 115 4.60 -15.46 14.89
C LYS A 115 5.45 -15.48 13.60
N LEU A 116 5.11 -14.70 12.59
CA LEU A 116 5.89 -14.55 11.35
C LEU A 116 7.14 -13.67 11.55
N PHE A 117 7.15 -12.81 12.58
CA PHE A 117 8.23 -11.83 12.81
C PHE A 117 9.37 -12.36 13.67
N ASN A 118 9.24 -13.59 14.19
CA ASN A 118 10.12 -14.14 15.24
C ASN A 118 10.34 -13.15 16.40
N ALA A 119 9.42 -12.20 16.57
CA ALA A 119 9.42 -11.23 17.64
C ALA A 119 8.76 -11.93 18.82
N ARG A 120 9.58 -12.55 19.69
CA ARG A 120 9.12 -12.87 21.03
C ARG A 120 8.68 -11.57 21.67
N VAL A 121 7.38 -11.34 21.85
CA VAL A 121 6.92 -10.45 22.93
C VAL A 121 7.23 -11.15 24.23
#